data_AF-A0A7W9C8Y9-F1
#
_entry.id   AF-A0A7W9C8Y9-F1
#
_cell.length_a   1.000
_cell.length_b   1.000
_cell.length_c   1.000
_cell.angle_alpha   90.00
_cell.angle_beta   90.00
_cell.angle_gamma   90.00
#
_symmetry.space_group_name_H-M   'P 1'
#
loop_
_entity.id
_entity.type
_entity.pdbx_description
1 polymer ?
#
loop_
_entity_poly.entity_id
_entity_poly.type
_entity_poly.pdbx_seq_one_letter_code
_entity_poly.pdbx_strand_id
1 'polypeptide(L)'
;MNQMDQVTQQNAAMVEQSTAASHALDQEAQSLQASAARFKVGTVGQASPAKSAAQRPAAPAPASARASTPHMAAALKTLGRGGAALAPKAAPEADGWEEF
;
A
#
# COMPACT_ATOMS: atom_id res chain seq x y z
N MET A 1 -60.89 17.10 1.29
CA MET A 1 -59.98 15.95 1.17
C MET A 1 -58.54 16.47 1.18
N ASN A 2 -57.70 15.92 2.08
CA ASN A 2 -56.33 15.47 1.78
C ASN A 2 -55.08 16.31 2.14
N GLN A 3 -55.13 17.50 2.74
CA GLN A 3 -53.87 18.19 3.12
C GLN A 3 -53.12 17.45 4.26
N MET A 4 -53.83 17.06 5.32
CA MET A 4 -53.20 16.41 6.48
C MET A 4 -52.74 14.97 6.17
N ASP A 5 -53.49 14.24 5.35
CA ASP A 5 -53.10 12.90 4.86
C ASP A 5 -51.85 12.97 3.96
N GLN A 6 -51.80 13.95 3.04
CA GLN A 6 -50.63 14.17 2.19
C GLN A 6 -49.37 14.51 3.00
N VAL A 7 -49.48 15.36 4.02
CA VAL A 7 -48.36 15.68 4.92
C VAL A 7 -47.95 14.45 5.75
N THR A 8 -48.90 13.62 6.17
CA THR A 8 -48.59 12.39 6.92
C THR A 8 -47.82 11.39 6.05
N GLN A 9 -48.26 11.18 4.80
CA GLN A 9 -47.56 10.34 3.85
C GLN A 9 -46.18 10.90 3.50
N GLN A 10 -46.05 12.21 3.34
CA GLN A 10 -44.77 12.87 3.11
C GLN A 10 -43.83 12.70 4.31
N ASN A 11 -44.33 12.86 5.54
CA ASN A 11 -43.52 12.64 6.74
C ASN A 11 -43.04 11.19 6.84
N ALA A 12 -43.92 10.21 6.53
CA ALA A 12 -43.54 8.80 6.51
C ALA A 12 -42.45 8.53 5.45
N ALA A 13 -42.65 9.01 4.23
CA ALA A 13 -41.67 8.86 3.14
C ALA A 13 -40.35 9.57 3.46
N MET A 14 -40.40 10.75 4.09
CA MET A 14 -39.22 11.52 4.49
C MET A 14 -38.42 10.79 5.57
N VAL A 15 -39.09 10.18 6.55
CA VAL A 15 -38.44 9.39 7.60
C VAL A 15 -37.79 8.14 7.02
N GLU A 16 -38.47 7.45 6.10
CA GLU A 16 -37.91 6.28 5.41
C GLU A 16 -36.68 6.67 4.59
N GLN A 17 -36.75 7.76 3.80
CA GLN A 17 -35.63 8.28 3.04
C GLN A 17 -34.45 8.69 3.94
N SER A 18 -34.71 9.37 5.06
CA SER A 18 -33.66 9.74 6.02
C SER A 18 -33.01 8.52 6.67
N THR A 19 -33.79 7.47 6.94
CA THR A 19 -33.28 6.21 7.49
C THR A 19 -32.41 5.49 6.47
N ALA A 20 -32.86 5.42 5.21
CA ALA A 20 -32.07 4.85 4.11
C ALA A 20 -30.77 5.64 3.87
N ALA A 21 -30.83 6.98 3.92
CA ALA A 21 -29.65 7.84 3.79
C ALA A 21 -28.66 7.62 4.95
N SER A 22 -29.15 7.48 6.19
CA SER A 22 -28.29 7.19 7.35
C SER A 22 -27.54 5.87 7.19
N HIS A 23 -28.25 4.82 6.76
CA HIS A 23 -27.63 3.52 6.47
C HIS A 23 -26.63 3.57 5.31
N ALA A 24 -26.86 4.40 4.29
CA ALA A 24 -25.91 4.59 3.20
C ALA A 24 -24.64 5.32 3.68
N LEU A 25 -24.79 6.37 4.49
CA LEU A 25 -23.67 7.10 5.09
C LEU A 25 -22.83 6.20 6.00
N ASP A 26 -23.45 5.32 6.79
CA ASP A 26 -22.73 4.34 7.60
C ASP A 26 -21.87 3.39 6.75
N GLN A 27 -22.40 2.93 5.62
CA GLN A 27 -21.66 2.08 4.68
C GLN A 27 -20.49 2.83 4.03
N GLU A 28 -20.70 4.08 3.62
CA GLU A 28 -19.64 4.93 3.06
C GLU A 28 -18.52 5.19 4.09
N ALA A 29 -18.88 5.47 5.34
CA ALA A 29 -17.92 5.66 6.43
C ALA A 29 -17.10 4.39 6.69
N GLN A 30 -17.72 3.20 6.69
CA GLN A 30 -17.01 1.92 6.82
C GLN A 30 -16.06 1.68 5.63
N SER A 31 -16.47 1.99 4.41
CA SER A 31 -15.64 1.90 3.21
C SER A 31 -14.42 2.84 3.28
N LEU A 32 -14.64 4.07 3.75
CA LEU A 32 -13.57 5.04 3.98
C LEU A 32 -12.59 4.55 5.06
N GLN A 33 -13.10 4.03 6.18
CA GLN A 33 -12.27 3.46 7.24
C GLN A 33 -11.44 2.28 6.75
N ALA A 34 -12.03 1.37 5.96
CA ALA A 34 -11.32 0.23 5.38
C ALA A 34 -10.21 0.70 4.40
N SER A 35 -10.48 1.76 3.64
CA SER A 35 -9.50 2.38 2.76
C SER A 35 -8.37 3.04 3.55
N ALA A 36 -8.69 3.77 4.61
CA ALA A 36 -7.72 4.39 5.51
C ALA A 36 -6.83 3.35 6.22
N ALA A 37 -7.40 2.21 6.62
CA ALA A 37 -6.67 1.13 7.29
C ALA A 37 -5.58 0.48 6.43
N ARG A 38 -5.62 0.66 5.10
CA ARG A 38 -4.56 0.17 4.20
C ARG A 38 -3.26 0.97 4.30
N PHE A 39 -3.33 2.20 4.79
CA PHE A 39 -2.14 3.02 4.94
C PHE A 39 -1.38 2.61 6.19
N LYS A 40 -0.11 2.22 6.01
CA LYS A 40 0.83 2.05 7.11
C LYS A 40 1.36 3.43 7.52
N VAL A 41 0.65 4.08 8.42
CA VAL A 41 1.17 5.27 9.09
C VAL A 41 2.19 4.78 10.11
N GLY A 42 3.49 4.98 9.82
CA GLY A 42 4.54 4.65 10.77
C GLY A 42 4.25 5.36 12.09
N THR A 43 4.22 4.63 13.19
CA THR A 43 4.16 5.28 14.50
C THR A 43 5.44 6.13 14.61
N VAL A 44 5.31 7.43 14.89
CA VAL A 44 6.46 8.33 15.07
C VAL A 44 7.20 8.02 16.40
N GLY A 45 7.15 6.78 16.91
CA GLY A 45 7.69 6.42 18.22
C GLY A 45 7.90 4.93 18.49
N GLN A 46 7.44 4.02 17.63
CA GLN A 46 7.73 2.59 17.78
C GLN A 46 8.12 2.04 16.40
N ALA A 47 9.38 2.22 16.04
CA ALA A 47 10.00 1.40 15.00
C ALA A 47 9.87 -0.06 15.45
N SER A 48 8.92 -0.79 14.87
CA SER A 48 8.86 -2.24 15.03
C SER A 48 10.23 -2.81 14.68
N PRO A 49 10.88 -3.60 15.55
CA PRO A 49 12.16 -4.19 15.19
C PRO A 49 11.94 -5.01 13.93
N ALA A 50 12.66 -4.65 12.87
CA ALA A 50 12.72 -5.47 11.67
C ALA A 50 13.11 -6.88 12.14
N LYS A 51 12.21 -7.85 11.92
CA LYS A 51 12.52 -9.26 12.19
C LYS A 51 13.73 -9.59 11.34
N SER A 52 14.91 -9.57 11.96
CA SER A 52 16.15 -10.02 11.33
C SER A 52 15.87 -11.43 10.82
N ALA A 53 15.94 -11.61 9.50
CA ALA A 53 15.81 -12.91 8.89
C ALA A 53 16.79 -13.84 9.59
N ALA A 54 16.28 -14.87 10.26
CA ALA A 54 17.09 -15.85 10.95
C ALA A 54 18.17 -16.35 9.96
N GLN A 55 19.43 -16.14 10.31
CA GLN A 55 20.55 -16.68 9.56
C GLN A 55 20.35 -18.19 9.47
N ARG A 56 20.04 -18.67 8.26
CA ARG A 56 19.99 -20.09 7.96
C ARG A 56 21.39 -20.65 8.26
N PRO A 57 21.54 -21.72 9.06
CA PRO A 57 22.84 -22.32 9.29
C PRO A 57 23.46 -22.69 7.94
N ALA A 58 24.69 -22.25 7.70
CA ALA A 58 25.42 -22.65 6.51
C ALA A 58 25.62 -24.18 6.57
N ALA A 59 25.15 -24.89 5.55
CA ALA A 59 25.47 -26.31 5.40
C ALA A 59 27.00 -26.46 5.26
N PRO A 60 27.62 -27.49 5.86
CA PRO A 60 29.05 -27.71 5.71
C PRO A 60 29.39 -27.96 4.24
N ALA A 61 30.35 -27.18 3.71
CA ALA A 61 30.90 -27.39 2.38
C ALA A 61 31.58 -28.78 2.31
N PRO A 62 31.40 -29.57 1.23
CA PRO A 62 32.14 -30.80 1.08
C PRO A 62 33.64 -30.51 0.98
N ALA A 63 34.42 -31.28 1.74
CA ALA A 63 35.87 -31.20 1.76
C ALA A 63 36.43 -31.38 0.34
N SER A 64 37.23 -30.40 -0.09
CA SER A 64 37.91 -30.39 -1.38
C SER A 64 38.86 -31.58 -1.47
N ALA A 65 38.51 -32.57 -2.28
CA ALA A 65 39.44 -33.61 -2.68
C ALA A 65 40.47 -32.99 -3.66
N ARG A 66 41.69 -32.86 -3.15
CA ARG A 66 42.87 -32.45 -3.90
C ARG A 66 43.10 -33.40 -5.08
N ALA A 67 42.86 -32.93 -6.30
CA ALA A 67 43.43 -33.51 -7.51
C ALA A 67 43.91 -32.37 -8.42
N SER A 68 45.22 -32.30 -8.57
CA SER A 68 45.97 -31.37 -9.39
C SER A 68 46.02 -31.83 -10.86
N THR A 69 45.52 -31.02 -11.78
CA THR A 69 46.05 -30.84 -13.14
C THR A 69 45.52 -29.52 -13.75
N PRO A 70 46.36 -28.71 -14.40
CA PRO A 70 45.93 -27.48 -15.06
C PRO A 70 45.36 -27.80 -16.46
N HIS A 71 44.23 -27.19 -16.81
CA HIS A 71 43.86 -27.01 -18.21
C HIS A 71 43.51 -25.55 -18.47
N MET A 72 44.32 -24.94 -19.33
CA MET A 72 44.08 -23.63 -19.90
C MET A 72 42.86 -23.69 -20.82
N ALA A 73 41.90 -22.79 -20.67
CA ALA A 73 41.11 -22.30 -21.79
C ALA A 73 40.47 -20.95 -21.42
N ALA A 74 40.84 -19.95 -22.18
CA ALA A 74 40.37 -18.58 -22.11
C ALA A 74 38.86 -18.47 -22.36
N ALA A 75 38.21 -17.51 -21.69
CA ALA A 75 37.09 -16.78 -22.29
C ALA A 75 36.96 -15.39 -21.67
N LEU A 76 37.40 -14.40 -22.44
CA LEU A 76 37.22 -12.99 -22.22
C LEU A 76 35.73 -12.60 -22.30
N LYS A 77 35.33 -11.66 -21.43
CA LYS A 77 34.34 -10.59 -21.70
C LYS A 77 34.29 -9.66 -20.46
N THR A 78 35.18 -8.68 -20.42
CA THR A 78 34.90 -7.26 -20.74
C THR A 78 33.93 -6.59 -19.77
N LEU A 79 34.52 -5.79 -18.90
CA LEU A 79 33.97 -4.62 -18.23
C LEU A 79 32.97 -3.85 -19.11
N GLY A 80 31.77 -3.61 -18.61
CA GLY A 80 30.75 -2.82 -19.31
C GLY A 80 29.83 -2.12 -18.32
N ARG A 81 30.19 -0.88 -17.98
CA ARG A 81 29.37 0.09 -17.25
C ARG A 81 27.99 0.25 -17.89
N GLY A 82 26.95 0.39 -17.06
CA GLY A 82 25.65 0.95 -17.48
C GLY A 82 24.53 0.43 -16.57
N GLY A 83 23.73 1.24 -15.90
CA GLY A 83 23.61 2.68 -15.90
C GLY A 83 23.00 3.14 -14.56
N ALA A 84 23.28 4.39 -14.22
CA ALA A 84 22.69 5.06 -13.07
C ALA A 84 21.16 5.04 -13.18
N ALA A 85 20.48 4.68 -12.09
CA ALA A 85 19.06 4.89 -11.95
C ALA A 85 18.77 6.40 -12.01
N LEU A 86 17.97 6.82 -13.00
CA LEU A 86 17.42 8.17 -13.09
C LEU A 86 16.46 8.38 -11.90
N ALA A 87 16.76 9.35 -11.05
CA ALA A 87 15.82 9.84 -10.05
C ALA A 87 14.65 10.56 -10.76
N PRO A 88 13.38 10.28 -10.44
CA PRO A 88 12.29 11.12 -10.91
C PRO A 88 12.37 12.48 -10.23
N LYS A 89 12.54 13.53 -11.04
CA LYS A 89 12.40 14.93 -10.62
C LYS A 89 10.95 15.16 -10.19
N ALA A 90 10.76 15.60 -8.95
CA ALA A 90 9.49 16.10 -8.47
C ALA A 90 9.03 17.28 -9.35
N ALA A 91 7.82 17.16 -9.90
CA ALA A 91 7.07 18.26 -10.47
C ALA A 91 6.25 18.93 -9.35
N PRO A 92 6.13 20.27 -9.34
CA PRO A 92 5.31 21.00 -8.37
C PRO A 92 3.88 21.11 -8.89
N GLU A 93 2.92 20.45 -8.23
CA GLU A 93 1.49 20.64 -8.45
C GLU A 93 0.77 20.38 -7.12
N ALA A 94 -0.21 21.15 -6.65
CA ALA A 94 -0.80 22.39 -7.13
C ALA A 94 -1.50 23.04 -5.93
N ASP A 95 -1.53 24.37 -5.91
CA ASP A 95 -2.41 25.18 -5.06
C ASP A 95 -3.87 24.80 -5.32
N GLY A 96 -4.55 24.22 -4.34
CA GLY A 96 -5.92 23.72 -4.52
C GLY A 96 -6.80 23.73 -3.28
N TRP A 97 -6.39 24.43 -2.20
CA TRP A 97 -7.13 24.46 -0.94
C TRP A 97 -7.28 25.87 -0.34
N GLU A 98 -7.20 26.93 -1.14
CA GLU A 98 -7.40 28.31 -0.65
C GLU A 98 -8.78 28.92 -0.94
N GLU A 99 -9.76 28.16 -1.46
CA GLU A 99 -11.15 28.64 -1.53
C GLU A 99 -12.12 27.59 -0.97
N PHE A 100 -12.23 27.52 0.36
CA PHE A 100 -13.42 27.05 1.08
C PHE A 100 -13.54 27.77 2.42
#